data_AF-A0A3N5TD12-F1
#
_entry.id   AF-A0A3N5TD12-F1
#
_cell.length_a   1.000
_cell.length_b   1.000
_cell.length_c   1.000
_cell.angle_alpha   90.00
_cell.angle_beta   90.00
_cell.angle_gamma   90.00
#
_symmetry.space_group_name_H-M   'P 1'
#
loop_
_entity.id
_entity.type
_entity.pdbx_description
1 polymer ?
#
loop_
_entity_poly.entity_id
_entity_poly.type
_entity_poly.pdbx_seq_one_letter_code
_entity_poly.pdbx_strand_id
1 'polypeptide(L)'
;MNQEQTDGQIPVLAINGSMDLQVLPEQNLGAIDQALRKAGNTRYTIREFPGLNHFFQTAKTGLMDECGSIQETISPAVLEFICSWIISLATP
;
A
#
# COMPACT_ATOMS: atom_id res chain seq x y z
N MET A 1 -22.64 17.84 -20.07
CA MET A 1 -21.28 17.46 -19.66
C MET A 1 -21.36 15.98 -19.37
N ASN A 2 -20.99 15.17 -20.36
CA ASN A 2 -21.32 13.74 -20.37
C ASN A 2 -20.38 12.99 -19.43
N GLN A 3 -20.97 12.14 -18.59
CA GLN A 3 -20.24 11.17 -17.79
C GLN A 3 -19.62 10.15 -18.75
N GLU A 4 -18.31 10.27 -19.00
CA GLU A 4 -17.57 9.24 -19.74
C GLU A 4 -17.36 8.04 -18.82
N GLN A 5 -18.08 6.96 -19.15
CA GLN A 5 -17.63 5.56 -19.13
C GLN A 5 -16.51 5.20 -18.14
N THR A 6 -16.84 4.52 -17.04
CA THR A 6 -15.90 3.96 -16.04
C THR A 6 -15.15 2.69 -16.50
N ASP A 7 -15.06 2.47 -17.81
CA ASP A 7 -14.57 1.23 -18.42
C ASP A 7 -13.10 1.46 -18.85
N GLY A 8 -12.16 1.29 -17.90
CA GLY A 8 -10.73 1.50 -18.17
C GLY A 8 -9.85 1.91 -16.99
N GLN A 9 -10.41 2.11 -15.80
CA GLN A 9 -9.61 2.44 -14.62
C GLN A 9 -8.86 1.20 -14.11
N ILE A 10 -7.52 1.27 -14.12
CA ILE A 10 -6.66 0.22 -13.56
C ILE A 10 -6.72 0.29 -12.03
N PRO A 11 -7.03 -0.84 -11.34
CA PRO A 11 -6.98 -0.90 -9.90
C PRO A 11 -5.60 -0.53 -9.35
N VAL A 12 -5.54 0.33 -8.34
CA VAL A 12 -4.29 0.70 -7.68
C VAL A 12 -4.32 0.32 -6.21
N LEU A 13 -3.34 -0.46 -5.78
CA LEU A 13 -3.06 -0.71 -4.37
C LEU A 13 -1.79 0.04 -3.97
N ALA A 14 -1.93 1.02 -3.08
CA ALA A 14 -0.80 1.71 -2.48
C ALA A 14 -0.72 1.37 -0.99
N ILE A 15 0.42 0.82 -0.56
CA ILE A 15 0.65 0.38 0.81
C ILE A 15 2.00 0.86 1.33
N ASN A 16 2.08 1.16 2.62
CA ASN A 16 3.32 1.45 3.35
C ASN A 16 3.28 0.83 4.75
N GLY A 17 4.45 0.58 5.33
CA GLY A 17 4.58 0.34 6.77
C GLY A 17 4.60 1.66 7.55
N SER A 18 4.00 1.70 8.74
CA SER A 18 3.95 2.92 9.57
C SER A 18 5.32 3.34 10.13
N MET A 19 6.29 2.42 10.13
CA MET A 19 7.69 2.66 10.52
C MET A 19 8.62 2.74 9.30
N ASP A 20 8.08 3.03 8.11
CA ASP A 20 8.89 3.32 6.95
C ASP A 20 9.56 4.69 7.10
N LEU A 21 10.87 4.66 7.41
CA LEU A 21 11.70 5.86 7.55
C LEU A 21 12.42 6.26 6.26
N GLN A 22 12.34 5.44 5.21
CA GLN A 22 12.95 5.74 3.91
C GLN A 22 11.97 6.47 3.00
N VAL A 23 10.70 6.09 3.08
CA VAL A 23 9.58 6.68 2.34
C VAL A 23 8.43 6.90 3.33
N LEU A 24 8.37 8.11 3.90
CA LEU A 24 7.44 8.42 4.97
C LEU A 24 5.98 8.13 4.56
N PRO A 25 5.23 7.33 5.33
CA PRO A 25 3.92 6.80 4.93
C PRO A 25 2.90 7.93 4.70
N GLU A 26 2.84 8.91 5.60
CA GLU A 26 1.90 10.04 5.49
C GLU A 26 2.11 10.83 4.19
N GLN A 27 3.37 11.12 3.85
CA GLN A 27 3.69 11.88 2.64
C GLN A 27 3.44 11.05 1.39
N ASN A 28 3.88 9.78 1.37
CA ASN A 28 3.79 8.93 0.19
C ASN A 28 2.34 8.53 -0.11
N LEU A 29 1.64 7.96 0.86
CA LEU A 29 0.24 7.56 0.70
C LEU A 29 -0.67 8.77 0.47
N GLY A 30 -0.40 9.90 1.15
CA GLY A 30 -1.15 11.15 0.96
C GLY A 30 -0.99 11.73 -0.46
N ALA A 31 0.22 11.72 -1.02
CA ALA A 31 0.46 12.20 -2.38
C ALA A 31 -0.20 11.28 -3.43
N ILE A 32 -0.14 9.96 -3.24
CA ILE A 32 -0.79 8.99 -4.14
C ILE A 32 -2.31 9.13 -4.09
N ASP A 33 -2.91 9.24 -2.89
CA ASP A 33 -4.36 9.45 -2.71
C ASP A 33 -4.83 10.71 -3.45
N GLN A 34 -4.14 11.84 -3.25
CA GLN A 34 -4.45 13.10 -3.92
C GLN A 34 -4.36 12.98 -5.46
N ALA A 35 -3.32 12.31 -5.97
CA ALA A 35 -3.14 12.12 -7.40
C ALA A 35 -4.25 11.26 -8.01
N LEU A 36 -4.61 10.15 -7.36
CA LEU A 36 -5.67 9.24 -7.82
C LEU A 36 -7.04 9.93 -7.79
N ARG A 37 -7.34 10.71 -6.74
CA ARG A 37 -8.55 11.56 -6.67
C ARG A 37 -8.60 12.58 -7.80
N LYS A 38 -7.50 13.28 -8.06
CA LYS A 38 -7.40 14.28 -9.14
C LYS A 38 -7.60 13.64 -10.53
N ALA A 39 -7.11 12.41 -10.70
CA ALA A 39 -7.31 11.64 -11.93
C ALA A 39 -8.72 11.03 -12.05
N GLY A 40 -9.57 11.17 -11.02
CA GLY A 40 -10.91 10.58 -11.00
C GLY A 40 -10.92 9.05 -10.90
N ASN A 41 -9.78 8.41 -10.56
CA ASN A 41 -9.73 6.96 -10.37
C ASN A 41 -10.49 6.61 -9.08
N THR A 42 -11.52 5.78 -9.18
CA THR A 42 -12.30 5.33 -8.01
C THR A 42 -11.96 3.90 -7.59
N ARG A 43 -11.13 3.20 -8.38
CA ARG A 43 -10.71 1.81 -8.14
C ARG A 43 -9.35 1.76 -7.45
N TYR A 44 -9.24 2.34 -6.25
CA TYR A 44 -7.98 2.28 -5.52
C TYR A 44 -8.16 2.00 -4.03
N THR A 45 -7.09 1.51 -3.43
CA THR A 45 -6.98 1.28 -1.99
C THR A 45 -5.67 1.85 -1.50
N ILE A 46 -5.76 2.66 -0.45
CA ILE A 46 -4.62 3.21 0.28
C ILE A 46 -4.61 2.53 1.64
N ARG A 47 -3.51 1.88 2.03
CA ARG A 47 -3.42 1.23 3.35
C ARG A 47 -2.05 1.35 3.98
N GLU A 48 -2.03 1.85 5.21
CA GLU A 48 -0.88 1.79 6.09
C GLU A 48 -0.94 0.55 6.97
N PHE A 49 0.20 -0.10 7.19
CA PHE A 49 0.33 -1.23 8.12
C PHE A 49 1.09 -0.81 9.38
N PRO A 50 0.45 -0.88 10.57
CA PRO A 50 1.08 -0.43 11.81
C PRO A 50 2.25 -1.35 12.19
N GLY A 51 3.35 -0.73 12.62
CA GLY A 51 4.53 -1.42 13.15
C GLY A 51 5.42 -2.10 12.10
N LEU A 52 5.21 -1.83 10.81
CA LEU A 52 6.04 -2.38 9.74
C LEU A 52 7.04 -1.35 9.21
N ASN A 53 8.27 -1.79 8.93
CA ASN A 53 9.29 -0.94 8.29
C ASN A 53 9.10 -0.84 6.76
N HIS A 54 10.09 -0.23 6.09
CA HIS A 54 10.12 -0.07 4.63
C HIS A 54 9.95 -1.37 3.83
N PHE A 55 10.46 -2.49 4.36
CA PHE A 55 10.39 -3.81 3.72
C PHE A 55 9.15 -4.61 4.12
N PHE A 56 8.20 -3.98 4.82
CA PHE A 56 7.03 -4.62 5.40
C PHE A 56 7.37 -5.72 6.42
N GLN A 57 8.50 -5.60 7.10
CA GLN A 57 8.86 -6.48 8.21
C GLN A 57 8.36 -5.88 9.52
N THR A 58 7.98 -6.72 10.47
CA THR A 58 7.61 -6.33 11.83
C THR A 58 8.83 -5.73 12.52
N ALA A 59 8.73 -4.45 12.84
CA ALA A 59 9.84 -3.61 13.22
C ALA A 59 9.68 -3.04 14.63
N LYS A 60 10.81 -2.74 15.28
CA LYS A 60 10.81 -2.05 16.57
C LYS A 60 11.22 -0.59 16.41
N THR A 61 12.15 -0.34 15.49
CA THR A 61 12.73 0.99 15.28
C THR A 61 12.48 1.54 13.88
N GLY A 62 12.27 0.67 12.88
CA GLY A 62 12.14 1.08 11.49
C GLY A 62 13.46 1.43 10.81
N LEU A 63 14.58 1.34 11.53
CA LEU A 63 15.91 1.64 11.02
C LEU A 63 16.43 0.51 10.12
N MET A 64 17.27 0.87 9.15
CA MET A 64 17.88 -0.13 8.25
C MET A 64 18.74 -1.15 9.01
N ASP A 65 19.37 -0.73 10.12
CA ASP A 65 20.28 -1.57 10.91
C ASP A 65 19.59 -2.81 11.50
N GLU A 66 18.28 -2.76 11.77
CA GLU A 66 17.55 -3.95 12.27
C GLU A 66 17.11 -4.90 11.15
N CYS A 67 16.96 -4.45 9.90
CA CYS A 67 16.42 -5.24 8.79
C CYS A 67 17.16 -6.57 8.58
N GLY A 68 18.49 -6.58 8.66
CA GLY A 68 19.29 -7.79 8.48
C GLY A 68 19.19 -8.79 9.64
N SER A 69 18.74 -8.33 10.81
CA SER A 69 18.53 -9.17 11.99
C SER A 69 17.12 -9.75 12.10
N ILE A 70 16.16 -9.13 11.40
CA ILE A 70 14.77 -9.60 11.34
C ILE A 70 14.70 -10.78 10.37
N GLN A 71 14.26 -11.93 10.86
CA GLN A 71 14.16 -13.15 10.05
C GLN A 71 13.04 -13.06 9.00
N GLU A 72 11.96 -12.35 9.31
CA GLU A 72 10.83 -12.13 8.41
C GLU A 72 11.29 -11.39 7.15
N THR A 73 11.06 -11.93 5.96
CA THR A 73 11.33 -11.22 4.70
C THR A 73 10.29 -10.14 4.43
N ILE A 74 9.02 -10.48 4.67
CA ILE A 74 7.83 -9.63 4.55
C ILE A 74 6.76 -10.21 5.48
N SER A 75 5.97 -9.36 6.12
CA SER A 75 4.88 -9.78 6.99
C SER A 75 3.87 -10.66 6.25
N PRO A 76 3.57 -11.88 6.74
CA PRO A 76 2.53 -12.73 6.16
C PRO A 76 1.18 -12.01 6.04
N ALA A 77 0.85 -11.14 7.01
CA ALA A 77 -0.38 -10.36 6.98
C ALA A 77 -0.45 -9.38 5.79
N VAL A 78 0.70 -8.85 5.34
CA VAL A 78 0.77 -8.00 4.14
C VAL A 78 0.55 -8.85 2.90
N LEU A 79 1.18 -10.02 2.81
CA LEU A 79 0.98 -10.94 1.69
C LEU A 79 -0.48 -11.41 1.59
N GLU A 80 -1.08 -11.82 2.71
CA GLU A 80 -2.49 -12.22 2.78
C GLU A 80 -3.42 -11.09 2.33
N PHE A 81 -3.13 -9.85 2.72
CA PHE A 81 -3.90 -8.70 2.28
C PHE A 81 -3.76 -8.45 0.77
N ILE A 82 -2.54 -8.47 0.23
CA ILE A 82 -2.30 -8.31 -1.21
C ILE A 82 -3.07 -9.39 -1.99
N CYS A 83 -2.94 -10.66 -1.58
CA CYS A 83 -3.67 -11.76 -2.20
C CYS A 83 -5.18 -11.56 -2.14
N SER A 84 -5.72 -11.23 -0.96
CA SER A 84 -7.16 -11.00 -0.77
C SER A 84 -7.65 -9.82 -1.60
N TRP A 85 -6.86 -8.75 -1.69
CA TRP A 85 -7.18 -7.58 -2.51
C TRP A 85 -7.23 -7.96 -3.99
N ILE A 86 -6.21 -8.65 -4.50
CA ILE A 86 -6.19 -9.13 -5.89
C ILE A 86 -7.39 -10.04 -6.17
N ILE A 87 -7.67 -11.00 -5.29
CA ILE A 87 -8.83 -11.91 -5.44
C ILE A 87 -10.14 -11.13 -5.44
N SER A 88 -10.28 -10.10 -4.61
CA SER A 88 -11.48 -9.26 -4.59
C SER A 88 -11.71 -8.46 -5.88
N LEU A 89 -10.67 -8.23 -6.68
CA LEU A 89 -10.79 -7.61 -8.00
C LEU A 89 -11.31 -8.57 -9.07
N ALA A 90 -11.17 -9.88 -8.85
CA ALA A 90 -11.75 -10.89 -9.71
C ALA A 90 -13.25 -10.96 -9.41
N THR A 91 -14.06 -10.42 -10.31
CA THR A 91 -15.48 -10.77 -10.39
C THR A 91 -15.58 -12.25 -10.79
N PRO A 92 -16.51 -13.04 -10.22
CA PRO A 92 -16.91 -14.31 -10.83
C PRO A 92 -17.33 -14.13 -12.29
#